data_AF-A0A2B7XR74-F1
#
_entry.id   AF-A0A2B7XR74-F1
#
_cell.length_a   1.000
_cell.length_b   1.000
_cell.length_c   1.000
_cell.angle_alpha   90.00
_cell.angle_beta   90.00
_cell.angle_gamma   90.00
#
_symmetry.space_group_name_H-M   'P 1'
#
loop_
_entity.id
_entity.type
_entity.pdbx_description
1 polymer ?
#
loop_
_entity_poly.entity_id
_entity_poly.type
_entity_poly.pdbx_seq_one_letter_code
_entity_poly.pdbx_strand_id
1 'polypeptide(L)'
;MSNPSQLFLLADHIKLSLLERQRAISLNLEPNSQDGEISRSLESLREGLEGVEARLDNEDSSSSELREQTTSLRQQYQDLSSQFYGNESSSTTAKATLTTSDDPSLAEDFVHASSDTTTLKHPTPQHPLAKSVRFTDSLTTDADEDPNRNALLGRYRDSPSPPSFDVSNASNEQIHNQHATILREQDDHLDRLGESIGRQHQLSIQIGDELEGQVALLDEVDGHVDRHVGRLETARKRLGKFSRKASDRSGIMTIIGLIIILVILIVILK
;
A
#
# COMPACT_ATOMS: atom_id res chain seq x y z
N MET A 1 -16.98 36.54 -3.12
CA MET A 1 -18.21 36.31 -3.90
C MET A 1 -18.24 34.84 -4.27
N SER A 2 -19.03 34.04 -3.56
CA SER A 2 -19.16 32.59 -3.77
C SER A 2 -19.98 32.34 -5.03
N ASN A 3 -19.46 31.53 -5.94
CA ASN A 3 -20.22 31.05 -7.11
C ASN A 3 -21.05 29.83 -6.70
N PRO A 4 -22.24 29.60 -7.30
CA PRO A 4 -23.07 28.43 -6.98
C PRO A 4 -22.34 27.10 -7.18
N SER A 5 -21.47 27.01 -8.18
CA SER A 5 -20.60 25.85 -8.42
C SER A 5 -19.61 25.58 -7.28
N GLN A 6 -19.09 26.62 -6.63
CA GLN A 6 -18.21 26.47 -5.47
C GLN A 6 -18.98 25.96 -4.25
N LEU A 7 -20.25 26.34 -4.09
CA LEU A 7 -21.12 25.83 -3.04
C LEU A 7 -21.44 24.34 -3.23
N PHE A 8 -21.65 23.88 -4.47
CA PHE A 8 -21.83 22.45 -4.75
C PHE A 8 -20.57 21.63 -4.42
N LEU A 9 -19.38 22.13 -4.75
CA LEU A 9 -18.13 21.47 -4.37
C LEU A 9 -17.93 21.40 -2.85
N LEU A 10 -18.30 22.47 -2.14
CA LEU A 10 -18.29 22.48 -0.68
C LEU A 10 -19.29 21.48 -0.11
N ALA A 11 -20.49 21.37 -0.68
CA ALA A 11 -21.50 20.39 -0.27
C ALA A 11 -21.00 18.95 -0.47
N ASP A 12 -20.32 18.66 -1.58
CA ASP A 12 -19.74 17.33 -1.84
C ASP A 12 -18.61 17.00 -0.87
N HIS A 13 -17.76 17.98 -0.53
CA HIS A 13 -16.74 17.82 0.49
C HIS A 13 -17.34 17.50 1.87
N ILE A 14 -18.40 18.21 2.27
CA ILE A 14 -19.13 17.95 3.52
C ILE A 14 -19.68 16.52 3.51
N LYS A 15 -20.28 16.09 2.40
CA LYS A 15 -20.79 14.72 2.24
C LYS A 15 -19.69 13.67 2.42
N LEU A 16 -18.53 13.88 1.79
CA LEU A 16 -17.39 12.97 1.92
C LEU A 16 -16.91 12.88 3.38
N SER A 17 -16.76 14.03 4.04
CA SER A 17 -16.35 14.08 5.45
C SER A 17 -17.37 13.43 6.39
N LEU A 18 -18.67 13.52 6.09
CA LEU A 18 -19.71 12.82 6.85
C LEU A 18 -19.63 11.29 6.68
N LEU A 19 -19.35 10.79 5.48
CA LEU A 19 -19.15 9.35 5.25
C LEU A 19 -17.90 8.83 5.93
N GLU A 20 -16.81 9.61 5.92
CA GLU A 20 -15.59 9.27 6.63
C GLU A 20 -15.80 9.23 8.14
N ARG A 21 -16.54 10.20 8.69
CA ARG A 21 -17.00 10.18 10.08
C ARG A 21 -17.82 8.94 10.40
N GLN A 22 -18.82 8.60 9.57
CA GLN A 22 -19.64 7.39 9.77
C GLN A 22 -18.80 6.12 9.78
N ARG A 23 -17.80 6.04 8.90
CA ARG A 23 -16.84 4.93 8.86
C ARG A 23 -15.92 4.91 10.09
N ALA A 24 -15.47 6.07 10.57
CA ALA A 24 -14.67 6.14 11.79
C ALA A 24 -15.47 5.67 13.00
N ILE A 25 -16.74 6.06 13.09
CA ILE A 25 -17.68 5.60 14.13
C ILE A 25 -17.88 4.09 14.03
N SER A 26 -18.09 3.52 12.84
CA SER A 26 -18.27 2.08 12.69
C SER A 26 -17.02 1.26 13.06
N LEU A 27 -15.84 1.85 12.88
CA LEU A 27 -14.56 1.27 13.27
C LEU A 27 -14.15 1.58 14.72
N ASN A 28 -15.00 2.27 15.49
CA ASN A 28 -14.75 2.69 16.88
C ASN A 28 -13.46 3.51 17.05
N LEU A 29 -13.05 4.24 16.00
CA LEU A 29 -11.95 5.20 16.04
C LEU A 29 -12.46 6.54 16.58
N GLU A 30 -11.61 7.26 17.32
CA GLU A 30 -11.99 8.48 18.02
C GLU A 30 -12.36 9.61 17.01
N PRO A 31 -13.63 10.09 16.95
CA PRO A 31 -14.12 10.97 15.88
C PRO A 31 -13.71 12.45 15.99
N ASN A 32 -12.95 12.82 17.01
CA ASN A 32 -12.98 14.17 17.58
C ASN A 32 -12.40 15.28 16.67
N SER A 33 -11.55 14.97 15.69
CA SER A 33 -10.96 16.01 14.83
C SER A 33 -11.87 16.46 13.69
N GLN A 34 -12.75 15.61 13.19
CA GLN A 34 -13.53 15.88 11.97
C GLN A 34 -14.78 16.72 12.23
N ASP A 35 -15.38 16.61 13.41
CA ASP A 35 -16.64 17.29 13.75
C ASP A 35 -16.50 18.82 13.78
N GLY A 36 -15.32 19.34 14.16
CA GLY A 36 -15.01 20.76 14.11
C GLY A 36 -14.84 21.33 12.70
N GLU A 37 -14.43 20.51 11.73
CA GLU A 37 -14.29 20.90 10.32
C GLU A 37 -15.63 20.82 9.60
N ILE A 38 -16.42 19.79 9.89
CA ILE A 38 -17.77 19.62 9.34
C ILE A 38 -18.69 20.77 9.79
N SER A 39 -18.64 21.15 11.08
CA SER A 39 -19.43 22.28 11.58
C SER A 39 -19.05 23.62 10.93
N ARG A 40 -17.74 23.92 10.78
CA ARG A 40 -17.28 25.14 10.09
C ARG A 40 -17.64 25.14 8.60
N SER A 41 -17.55 24.00 7.92
CA SER A 41 -17.90 23.91 6.50
C SER A 41 -19.41 24.00 6.26
N LEU A 42 -20.24 23.45 7.15
CA LEU A 42 -21.69 23.66 7.13
C LEU A 42 -22.07 25.13 7.31
N GLU A 43 -21.40 25.85 8.23
CA GLU A 43 -21.62 27.28 8.41
C GLU A 43 -21.19 28.08 7.18
N SER A 44 -20.05 27.74 6.57
CA SER A 44 -19.60 28.37 5.33
C SER A 44 -20.55 28.10 4.15
N LEU A 45 -21.15 26.92 4.08
CA LEU A 45 -22.17 26.59 3.05
C LEU A 45 -23.43 27.42 3.27
N ARG A 46 -23.87 27.56 4.53
CA ARG A 46 -25.03 28.38 4.91
C ARG A 46 -24.84 29.85 4.57
N GLU A 47 -23.72 30.45 4.98
CA GLU A 47 -23.40 31.85 4.68
C GLU A 47 -23.29 32.08 3.16
N GLY A 48 -22.69 31.12 2.46
CA GLY A 48 -22.60 31.14 1.00
C GLY A 48 -23.97 31.07 0.31
N LEU A 49 -24.91 30.29 0.83
CA LEU A 49 -26.27 30.16 0.31
C LEU A 49 -27.09 31.44 0.54
N GLU A 50 -27.02 32.02 1.75
CA GLU A 50 -27.68 33.28 2.09
C GLU A 50 -27.18 34.43 1.20
N GLY A 51 -25.88 34.45 0.89
CA GLY A 51 -25.30 35.42 -0.03
C GLY A 51 -25.74 35.26 -1.49
N VAL A 52 -26.14 34.06 -1.93
CA VAL A 52 -26.69 33.81 -3.28
C VAL A 52 -28.18 34.11 -3.32
N GLU A 53 -28.93 33.74 -2.28
CA GLU A 53 -30.35 34.05 -2.11
C GLU A 53 -30.59 35.57 -2.06
N ALA A 54 -29.77 36.32 -1.30
CA ALA A 54 -29.85 37.78 -1.26
C ALA A 54 -29.58 38.45 -2.63
N ARG A 55 -28.83 37.81 -3.53
CA ARG A 55 -28.62 38.34 -4.90
C ARG A 55 -29.82 38.07 -5.80
N LEU A 56 -30.40 36.88 -5.69
CA LEU A 56 -31.61 36.50 -6.39
C LEU A 56 -32.79 37.45 -6.07
N ASP A 57 -32.86 37.95 -4.84
CA ASP A 57 -33.88 38.91 -4.42
C ASP A 57 -33.62 40.34 -4.92
N ASN A 58 -32.37 40.69 -5.25
CA ASN A 58 -32.00 42.02 -5.77
C ASN A 58 -32.03 42.09 -7.31
N GLU A 59 -31.87 40.97 -8.01
CA GLU A 59 -31.88 40.89 -9.47
C GLU A 59 -33.09 40.07 -9.96
N ASP A 60 -34.26 40.71 -10.08
CA ASP A 60 -35.52 40.11 -10.57
C ASP A 60 -35.43 39.43 -11.97
N SER A 61 -34.36 39.71 -12.73
CA SER A 61 -34.11 39.17 -14.07
C SER A 61 -33.06 38.05 -14.14
N SER A 62 -32.49 37.64 -12.99
CA SER A 62 -31.50 36.56 -12.94
C SER A 62 -32.16 35.19 -13.14
N SER A 63 -31.50 34.33 -13.91
CA SER A 63 -32.05 33.16 -14.60
C SER A 63 -32.80 32.18 -13.70
N SER A 64 -33.93 31.63 -14.20
CA SER A 64 -34.68 30.53 -13.57
C SER A 64 -33.77 29.39 -13.10
N GLU A 65 -32.69 29.13 -13.85
CA GLU A 65 -31.66 28.14 -13.55
C GLU A 65 -30.94 28.38 -12.21
N LEU A 66 -30.64 29.64 -11.84
CA LEU A 66 -29.99 29.96 -10.57
C LEU A 66 -30.94 29.76 -9.38
N ARG A 67 -32.24 30.01 -9.57
CA ARG A 67 -33.28 29.72 -8.56
C ARG A 67 -33.40 28.22 -8.31
N GLU A 68 -33.40 27.42 -9.37
CA GLU A 68 -33.42 25.96 -9.27
C GLU A 68 -32.16 25.42 -8.57
N GLN A 69 -30.97 25.93 -8.92
CA GLN A 69 -29.71 25.56 -8.27
C GLN A 69 -29.69 25.92 -6.78
N THR A 70 -30.20 27.10 -6.41
CA THR A 70 -30.27 27.55 -5.01
C THR A 70 -31.25 26.72 -4.20
N THR A 71 -32.38 26.33 -4.80
CA THR A 71 -33.36 25.44 -4.16
C THR A 71 -32.76 24.04 -3.91
N SER A 72 -32.02 23.50 -4.88
CA SER A 72 -31.30 22.22 -4.71
C SER A 72 -30.22 22.29 -3.63
N LEU A 73 -29.41 23.36 -3.61
CA LEU A 73 -28.40 23.58 -2.57
C LEU A 73 -29.02 23.68 -1.18
N ARG A 74 -30.18 24.34 -1.06
CA ARG A 74 -30.92 24.42 0.22
C ARG A 74 -31.38 23.05 0.70
N GLN A 75 -31.91 22.22 -0.20
CA GLN A 75 -32.31 20.85 0.14
C GLN A 75 -31.10 20.01 0.57
N GLN A 76 -29.98 20.13 -0.13
CA GLN A 76 -28.72 19.44 0.22
C GLN A 76 -28.18 19.89 1.57
N TYR A 77 -28.19 21.19 1.87
CA TYR A 77 -27.79 21.71 3.18
C TYR A 77 -28.64 21.11 4.31
N GLN A 78 -29.96 21.08 4.13
CA GLN A 78 -30.88 20.52 5.13
C GLN A 78 -30.60 19.03 5.38
N ASP A 79 -30.42 18.24 4.32
CA ASP A 79 -30.06 16.83 4.42
C ASP A 79 -28.74 16.62 5.16
N LEU A 80 -27.66 17.28 4.72
CA LEU A 80 -26.33 17.19 5.35
C LEU A 80 -26.34 17.64 6.81
N SER A 81 -27.08 18.71 7.13
CA SER A 81 -27.24 19.17 8.52
C SER A 81 -27.96 18.14 9.38
N SER A 82 -29.00 17.50 8.84
CA SER A 82 -29.76 16.47 9.56
C SER A 82 -28.94 15.21 9.82
N GLN A 83 -28.07 14.83 8.90
CA GLN A 83 -27.15 13.70 9.07
C GLN A 83 -26.07 13.99 10.11
N PHE A 84 -25.59 15.23 10.18
CA PHE A 84 -24.59 15.63 11.16
C PHE A 84 -25.15 15.66 12.59
N TYR A 85 -26.29 16.34 12.80
CA TYR A 85 -26.89 16.56 14.13
C TYR A 85 -27.87 15.46 14.57
N GLY A 86 -28.53 14.77 13.64
CA GLY A 86 -29.55 13.76 13.93
C GLY A 86 -28.99 12.40 14.35
N ASN A 87 -27.72 12.12 14.04
CA ASN A 87 -27.12 10.80 14.30
C ASN A 87 -26.57 10.63 15.73
N GLU A 88 -26.33 11.72 16.47
CA GLU A 88 -25.88 11.65 17.88
C GLU A 88 -26.95 10.96 18.77
N SER A 89 -28.22 11.26 18.56
CA SER A 89 -29.35 10.72 19.34
C SER A 89 -29.78 9.30 18.95
N SER A 90 -29.47 8.85 17.73
CA SER A 90 -29.77 7.48 17.28
C SER A 90 -28.70 6.45 17.66
N SER A 91 -27.54 6.91 18.15
CA SER A 91 -26.43 6.05 18.57
C SER A 91 -26.78 5.09 19.72
N THR A 92 -27.79 5.39 20.54
CA THR A 92 -28.27 4.49 21.61
C THR A 92 -29.27 3.46 21.12
N THR A 93 -30.11 3.80 20.13
CA THR A 93 -31.17 2.90 19.64
C THR A 93 -30.66 1.97 18.54
N ALA A 94 -29.85 2.48 17.61
CA ALA A 94 -29.23 1.66 16.55
C ALA A 94 -28.22 0.64 17.12
N LYS A 95 -27.57 0.97 18.24
CA LYS A 95 -26.66 0.06 18.96
C LYS A 95 -27.40 -1.08 19.66
N ALA A 96 -28.67 -0.88 20.04
CA ALA A 96 -29.51 -1.94 20.61
C ALA A 96 -30.00 -2.92 19.53
N THR A 97 -30.45 -2.44 18.37
CA THR A 97 -30.88 -3.30 17.26
C THR A 97 -29.73 -4.00 16.53
N LEU A 98 -28.49 -3.52 16.65
CA LEU A 98 -27.30 -4.24 16.15
C LEU A 98 -26.86 -5.40 17.06
N THR A 99 -27.24 -5.38 18.34
CA THR A 99 -26.72 -6.31 19.36
C THR A 99 -27.77 -7.30 19.87
N THR A 100 -29.06 -7.01 19.70
CA THR A 100 -30.15 -7.91 20.09
C THR A 100 -31.21 -7.96 19.01
N SER A 101 -31.44 -9.15 18.44
CA SER A 101 -32.54 -9.43 17.50
C SER A 101 -33.88 -9.45 18.23
N ASP A 102 -34.91 -8.84 17.64
CA ASP A 102 -36.31 -8.95 18.09
C ASP A 102 -36.91 -10.34 17.78
N ASP A 103 -36.25 -11.14 16.94
CA ASP A 103 -36.64 -12.51 16.59
C ASP A 103 -35.70 -13.53 17.27
N PRO A 104 -36.21 -14.41 18.15
CA PRO A 104 -35.40 -15.39 18.88
C PRO A 104 -34.77 -16.47 17.98
N SER A 105 -35.27 -16.66 16.76
CA SER A 105 -34.69 -17.62 15.81
C SER A 105 -33.37 -17.16 15.18
N LEU A 106 -33.12 -15.85 15.19
CA LEU A 106 -31.90 -15.24 14.63
C LEU A 106 -30.84 -14.94 15.69
N ALA A 107 -31.13 -15.17 16.98
CA ALA A 107 -30.22 -14.83 18.08
C ALA A 107 -28.85 -15.51 17.97
N GLU A 108 -28.80 -16.77 17.52
CA GLU A 108 -27.55 -17.51 17.30
C GLU A 108 -26.68 -16.87 16.21
N ASP A 109 -27.29 -16.36 15.15
CA ASP A 109 -26.60 -15.75 14.01
C ASP A 109 -25.95 -14.40 14.40
N PHE A 110 -26.64 -13.62 15.25
CA PHE A 110 -26.10 -12.39 15.83
C PHE A 110 -24.97 -12.65 16.83
N VAL A 111 -25.04 -13.74 17.60
CA VAL A 111 -23.94 -14.17 18.47
C VAL A 111 -22.73 -14.57 17.63
N HIS A 112 -22.93 -15.31 16.54
CA HIS A 112 -21.87 -15.67 15.60
C HIS A 112 -21.24 -14.43 14.93
N ALA A 113 -22.04 -13.48 14.46
CA ALA A 113 -21.55 -12.25 13.84
C ALA A 113 -20.82 -11.30 14.83
N SER A 114 -21.19 -11.33 16.12
CA SER A 114 -20.56 -10.54 17.18
C SER A 114 -19.35 -11.23 17.81
N SER A 115 -19.14 -12.52 17.51
CA SER A 115 -17.99 -13.29 17.96
C SER A 115 -16.78 -12.92 17.10
N ASP A 116 -16.18 -11.76 17.38
CA ASP A 116 -14.89 -11.33 16.83
C ASP A 116 -13.79 -12.36 17.13
N THR A 117 -13.64 -13.36 16.27
CA THR A 117 -12.41 -14.18 16.17
C THR A 117 -11.49 -13.67 15.05
N THR A 118 -11.94 -12.70 14.26
CA THR A 118 -11.12 -12.03 13.25
C THR A 118 -10.44 -10.80 13.84
N THR A 119 -9.66 -11.00 14.91
CA THR A 119 -8.58 -10.05 15.24
C THR A 119 -7.48 -10.15 14.19
N LEU A 120 -7.78 -9.77 12.95
CA LEU A 120 -6.83 -9.14 12.04
C LEU A 120 -6.48 -7.79 12.68
N LYS A 121 -5.69 -7.83 13.77
CA LYS A 121 -5.00 -6.64 14.26
C LYS A 121 -4.21 -6.12 13.08
N HIS A 122 -4.69 -5.05 12.47
CA HIS A 122 -3.89 -4.23 11.58
C HIS A 122 -2.73 -3.70 12.45
N PRO A 123 -1.50 -4.23 12.33
CA PRO A 123 -0.42 -3.76 13.17
C PRO A 123 -0.03 -2.40 12.63
N THR A 124 -0.11 -1.39 13.49
CA THR A 124 0.55 -0.11 13.26
C THR A 124 2.03 -0.40 12.98
N PRO A 125 2.61 0.12 11.87
CA PRO A 125 3.99 -0.20 11.53
C PRO A 125 4.92 0.37 12.60
N GLN A 126 5.58 -0.51 13.37
CA GLN A 126 6.57 -0.12 14.38
C GLN A 126 7.98 0.11 13.81
N HIS A 127 8.17 -0.06 12.50
CA HIS A 127 9.46 0.21 11.85
C HIS A 127 9.29 1.23 10.71
N PRO A 128 10.24 2.19 10.58
CA PRO A 128 10.20 3.17 9.51
C PRO A 128 10.26 2.44 8.16
N LEU A 129 9.43 2.88 7.22
CA LEU A 129 9.34 2.37 5.84
C LEU A 129 10.73 2.19 5.23
N ALA A 130 11.24 0.96 5.26
CA ALA A 130 12.46 0.62 4.53
C ALA A 130 12.16 0.77 3.04
N LYS A 131 13.05 1.49 2.34
CA LYS A 131 12.94 1.78 0.91
C LYS A 131 12.84 0.46 0.16
N SER A 132 11.67 0.20 -0.43
CA SER A 132 11.46 -0.93 -1.32
C SER A 132 12.34 -0.76 -2.57
N VAL A 133 13.42 -1.52 -2.66
CA VAL A 133 14.16 -1.68 -3.91
C VAL A 133 13.34 -2.62 -4.80
N ARG A 134 12.56 -2.04 -5.70
CA ARG A 134 11.81 -2.78 -6.72
C ARG A 134 12.78 -3.28 -7.78
N PHE A 135 13.18 -4.55 -7.69
CA PHE A 135 13.72 -5.26 -8.85
C PHE A 135 12.55 -5.71 -9.72
N THR A 136 12.04 -4.80 -10.56
CA THR A 136 11.33 -5.22 -11.77
C THR A 136 12.37 -5.49 -12.83
N ASP A 137 13.03 -6.64 -12.74
CA ASP A 137 13.78 -7.14 -13.89
C ASP A 137 12.90 -8.10 -14.69
N SER A 138 12.80 -7.77 -15.97
CA SER A 138 11.99 -8.41 -16.98
C SER A 138 12.67 -9.72 -17.38
N LEU A 139 12.30 -10.83 -16.74
CA LEU A 139 12.62 -12.15 -17.28
C LEU A 139 11.45 -12.64 -18.12
N THR A 140 11.43 -12.13 -19.36
CA THR A 140 10.89 -12.87 -20.49
C THR A 140 11.76 -14.09 -20.77
N THR A 141 11.09 -15.15 -21.22
CA THR A 141 11.58 -16.31 -21.98
C THR A 141 12.21 -17.49 -21.21
N ASP A 142 11.37 -18.53 -21.15
CA ASP A 142 11.62 -19.95 -21.46
C ASP A 142 12.04 -20.95 -20.36
N ALA A 143 11.12 -21.92 -20.22
CA ALA A 143 11.33 -23.34 -19.97
C ALA A 143 11.92 -23.74 -18.62
N ASP A 144 11.05 -23.79 -17.60
CA ASP A 144 10.60 -25.06 -17.01
C ASP A 144 9.52 -24.73 -15.96
N GLU A 145 8.27 -25.08 -16.28
CA GLU A 145 7.09 -24.80 -15.48
C GLU A 145 7.07 -25.67 -14.22
N ASP A 146 7.69 -25.20 -13.13
CA ASP A 146 7.47 -25.78 -11.81
C ASP A 146 5.98 -25.60 -11.41
N PRO A 147 5.18 -26.67 -11.30
CA PRO A 147 3.75 -26.56 -10.99
C PRO A 147 3.51 -25.91 -9.62
N ASN A 148 4.45 -26.10 -8.69
CA ASN A 148 4.39 -25.50 -7.36
C ASN A 148 4.61 -23.98 -7.39
N ARG A 149 5.41 -23.48 -8.35
CA ARG A 149 5.69 -22.05 -8.49
C ARG A 149 4.53 -21.31 -9.16
N ASN A 150 3.84 -21.98 -10.10
CA ASN A 150 2.61 -21.46 -10.71
C ASN A 150 1.42 -21.43 -9.73
N ALA A 151 1.36 -22.36 -8.76
CA ALA A 151 0.34 -22.34 -7.70
C ALA A 151 0.54 -21.17 -6.71
N LEU A 152 1.79 -20.75 -6.48
CA LEU A 152 2.12 -19.65 -5.57
C LEU A 152 2.14 -18.26 -6.23
N LEU A 153 2.45 -18.18 -7.53
CA LEU A 153 2.59 -16.92 -8.28
C LEU A 153 1.55 -16.74 -9.39
N GLY A 154 0.61 -17.67 -9.53
CA GLY A 154 -0.46 -17.57 -10.51
C GLY A 154 -1.27 -16.30 -10.28
N ARG A 155 -1.42 -15.47 -11.33
CA ARG A 155 -2.42 -14.40 -11.35
C ARG A 155 -3.77 -15.02 -10.98
N TYR A 156 -4.44 -14.44 -9.99
CA TYR A 156 -5.83 -14.73 -9.66
C TYR A 156 -6.64 -14.74 -10.96
N ARG A 157 -7.09 -15.92 -11.37
CA ARG A 157 -8.03 -16.09 -12.46
C ARG A 157 -9.39 -16.24 -11.81
N ASP A 158 -10.30 -15.35 -12.14
CA ASP A 158 -11.73 -15.58 -11.93
C ASP A 158 -12.07 -16.91 -12.61
N SER A 159 -12.15 -17.95 -11.80
CA SER A 159 -12.80 -19.19 -12.16
C SER A 159 -14.27 -18.83 -12.42
N PRO A 160 -14.94 -19.42 -13.42
CA PRO A 160 -16.33 -19.09 -13.71
C PRO A 160 -17.13 -19.21 -12.40
N SER A 161 -17.90 -18.16 -12.07
CA SER A 161 -18.72 -18.12 -10.86
C SER A 161 -19.40 -19.47 -10.64
N PRO A 162 -19.46 -19.99 -9.39
CA PRO A 162 -20.16 -21.22 -9.09
C PRO A 162 -21.57 -21.16 -9.69
N PRO A 163 -22.13 -22.29 -10.15
CA PRO A 163 -23.39 -22.33 -10.88
C PRO A 163 -24.43 -21.50 -10.15
N SER A 164 -24.86 -20.40 -10.78
CA SER A 164 -25.85 -19.50 -10.20
C SER A 164 -27.12 -20.30 -9.94
N PHE A 165 -27.46 -20.46 -8.67
CA PHE A 165 -28.70 -21.11 -8.25
C PHE A 165 -29.88 -20.33 -8.84
N ASP A 166 -30.74 -21.01 -9.60
CA ASP A 166 -31.91 -20.38 -10.21
C ASP A 166 -32.96 -20.09 -9.14
N VAL A 167 -32.88 -18.88 -8.57
CA VAL A 167 -33.78 -18.36 -7.53
C VAL A 167 -35.21 -18.14 -8.04
N SER A 168 -35.46 -18.23 -9.35
CA SER A 168 -36.74 -17.86 -9.95
C SER A 168 -37.91 -18.76 -9.54
N ASN A 169 -37.64 -20.01 -9.16
CA ASN A 169 -38.65 -21.01 -8.76
C ASN A 169 -38.41 -21.60 -7.35
N ALA A 170 -37.47 -21.06 -6.59
CA ALA A 170 -37.13 -21.57 -5.26
C ALA A 170 -38.03 -20.96 -4.17
N SER A 171 -38.43 -21.77 -3.19
CA SER A 171 -39.14 -21.25 -2.01
C SER A 171 -38.20 -20.43 -1.12
N ASN A 172 -38.75 -19.47 -0.36
CA ASN A 172 -37.97 -18.60 0.53
C ASN A 172 -37.09 -19.41 1.51
N GLU A 173 -37.59 -20.54 2.03
CA GLU A 173 -36.80 -21.41 2.91
C GLU A 173 -35.64 -22.11 2.18
N GLN A 174 -35.84 -22.52 0.93
CA GLN A 174 -34.76 -23.09 0.11
C GLN A 174 -33.70 -22.05 -0.21
N ILE A 175 -34.11 -20.82 -0.52
CA ILE A 175 -33.19 -19.69 -0.73
C ILE A 175 -32.39 -19.44 0.54
N HIS A 176 -33.05 -19.35 1.70
CA HIS A 176 -32.38 -19.13 2.98
C HIS A 176 -31.33 -20.21 3.30
N ASN A 177 -31.69 -21.48 3.18
CA ASN A 177 -30.77 -22.60 3.43
C ASN A 177 -29.58 -22.62 2.46
N GLN A 178 -29.81 -22.24 1.20
CA GLN A 178 -28.75 -22.11 0.21
C GLN A 178 -27.79 -20.97 0.56
N HIS A 179 -28.30 -19.80 0.92
CA HIS A 179 -27.49 -18.67 1.36
C HIS A 179 -26.68 -18.99 2.62
N ALA A 180 -27.27 -19.68 3.60
CA ALA A 180 -26.56 -20.12 4.80
C ALA A 180 -25.40 -21.08 4.47
N THR A 181 -25.57 -21.94 3.47
CA THR A 181 -24.51 -22.85 3.02
C THR A 181 -23.38 -22.09 2.32
N ILE A 182 -23.73 -21.12 1.46
CA ILE A 182 -22.75 -20.27 0.76
C ILE A 182 -21.95 -19.41 1.74
N LEU A 183 -22.62 -18.83 2.75
CA LEU A 183 -21.95 -18.03 3.78
C LEU A 183 -20.94 -18.87 4.56
N ARG A 184 -21.33 -20.10 4.95
CA ARG A 184 -20.43 -21.03 5.64
C ARG A 184 -19.21 -21.42 4.79
N GLU A 185 -19.40 -21.65 3.49
CA GLU A 185 -18.31 -21.94 2.56
C GLU A 185 -17.37 -20.74 2.42
N GLN A 186 -17.91 -19.52 2.39
CA GLN A 186 -17.11 -18.29 2.37
C GLN A 186 -16.29 -18.10 3.65
N ASP A 187 -16.88 -18.35 4.83
CA ASP A 187 -16.14 -18.28 6.10
C ASP A 187 -14.99 -19.29 6.14
N ASP A 188 -15.21 -20.53 5.69
CA ASP A 188 -14.15 -21.54 5.57
C ASP A 188 -13.02 -21.08 4.60
N HIS A 189 -13.36 -20.34 3.54
CA HIS A 189 -12.37 -19.73 2.65
C HIS A 189 -11.60 -18.59 3.32
N LEU A 190 -12.27 -17.75 4.12
CA LEU A 190 -11.65 -16.66 4.86
C LEU A 190 -10.69 -17.18 5.95
N ASP A 191 -11.03 -18.28 6.62
CA ASP A 191 -10.14 -18.91 7.60
C ASP A 191 -8.86 -19.43 6.95
N ARG A 192 -8.97 -20.09 5.81
CA ARG A 192 -7.80 -20.55 5.03
C ARG A 192 -6.95 -19.38 4.53
N LEU A 193 -7.60 -18.30 4.11
CA LEU A 193 -6.92 -17.08 3.71
C LEU A 193 -6.20 -16.45 4.90
N GLY A 194 -6.83 -16.40 6.07
CA GLY A 194 -6.25 -15.90 7.32
C GLY A 194 -5.00 -16.69 7.72
N GLU A 195 -5.04 -18.01 7.65
CA GLU A 195 -3.88 -18.87 7.90
C GLU A 195 -2.73 -18.59 6.90
N SER A 196 -3.07 -18.41 5.62
CA SER A 196 -2.10 -18.09 4.58
C SER A 196 -1.46 -16.72 4.78
N ILE A 197 -2.25 -15.70 5.13
CA ILE A 197 -1.76 -14.35 5.47
C ILE A 197 -0.86 -14.42 6.70
N GLY A 198 -1.21 -15.20 7.72
CA GLY A 198 -0.38 -15.42 8.90
C GLY A 198 0.99 -16.00 8.56
N ARG A 199 1.04 -17.03 7.69
CA ARG A 199 2.31 -17.60 7.20
C ARG A 199 3.11 -16.59 6.37
N GLN A 200 2.45 -15.83 5.49
CA GLN A 200 3.10 -14.81 4.67
C GLN A 200 3.70 -13.69 5.54
N HIS A 201 3.01 -13.28 6.61
CA HIS A 201 3.53 -12.32 7.57
C HIS A 201 4.78 -12.85 8.30
N GLN A 202 4.75 -14.11 8.75
CA GLN A 202 5.91 -14.73 9.38
C GLN A 202 7.12 -14.78 8.43
N LEU A 203 6.88 -15.11 7.15
CA LEU A 203 7.92 -15.06 6.12
C LEU A 203 8.44 -13.63 5.92
N SER A 204 7.57 -12.62 5.94
CA SER A 204 7.97 -11.21 5.81
C SER A 204 8.87 -10.75 6.96
N ILE A 205 8.62 -11.20 8.20
CA ILE A 205 9.50 -10.91 9.34
C ILE A 205 10.87 -11.55 9.12
N GLN A 206 10.90 -12.84 8.74
CA GLN A 206 12.16 -13.55 8.48
C GLN A 206 12.96 -12.91 7.35
N ILE A 207 12.30 -12.44 6.29
CA ILE A 207 12.96 -11.69 5.21
C ILE A 207 13.54 -10.39 5.76
N GLY A 208 12.83 -9.70 6.64
CA GLY A 208 13.34 -8.49 7.31
C GLY A 208 14.62 -8.76 8.10
N ASP A 209 14.61 -9.79 8.94
CA ASP A 209 15.76 -10.18 9.76
C ASP A 209 16.97 -10.59 8.89
N GLU A 210 16.73 -11.37 7.83
CA GLU A 210 17.76 -11.80 6.89
C GLU A 210 18.33 -10.62 6.08
N LEU A 211 17.50 -9.65 5.69
CA LEU A 211 17.98 -8.43 5.04
C LEU A 211 18.87 -7.60 5.97
N GLU A 212 18.52 -7.49 7.26
CA GLU A 212 19.37 -6.82 8.24
C GLU A 212 20.71 -7.56 8.44
N GLY A 213 20.68 -8.90 8.46
CA GLY A 213 21.88 -9.74 8.45
C GLY A 213 22.73 -9.53 7.19
N GLN A 214 22.11 -9.41 6.01
CA GLN A 214 22.81 -9.15 4.75
C GLN A 214 23.44 -7.75 4.72
N VAL A 215 22.82 -6.74 5.34
CA VAL A 215 23.44 -5.41 5.48
C VAL A 215 24.73 -5.49 6.31
N ALA A 216 24.71 -6.25 7.41
CA ALA A 216 25.92 -6.48 8.22
C ALA A 216 27.00 -7.23 7.43
N LEU A 217 26.61 -8.24 6.65
CA LEU A 217 27.54 -8.98 5.78
C LEU A 217 28.14 -8.08 4.70
N LEU A 218 27.35 -7.20 4.09
CA LEU A 218 27.82 -6.24 3.09
C LEU A 218 28.86 -5.26 3.66
N ASP A 219 28.70 -4.80 4.90
CA ASP A 219 29.69 -3.95 5.58
C ASP A 219 31.02 -4.69 5.81
N GLU A 220 30.97 -5.97 6.21
CA GLU A 220 32.17 -6.81 6.32
C GLU A 220 32.84 -7.01 4.95
N VAL A 221 32.05 -7.25 3.90
CA VAL A 221 32.56 -7.39 2.53
C VAL A 221 33.22 -6.09 2.07
N ASP A 222 32.63 -4.92 2.34
CA ASP A 222 33.23 -3.63 2.02
C ASP A 222 34.59 -3.45 2.72
N GLY A 223 34.65 -3.77 4.01
CA GLY A 223 35.90 -3.79 4.77
C GLY A 223 36.96 -4.76 4.22
N HIS A 224 36.56 -5.91 3.65
CA HIS A 224 37.47 -6.80 2.94
C HIS A 224 37.92 -6.24 1.59
N VAL A 225 37.01 -5.63 0.82
CA VAL A 225 37.32 -4.97 -0.45
C VAL A 225 38.35 -3.86 -0.24
N ASP A 226 38.18 -3.01 0.76
CA ASP A 226 39.14 -1.94 1.10
C ASP A 226 40.55 -2.49 1.41
N ARG A 227 40.64 -3.58 2.17
CA ARG A 227 41.93 -4.25 2.43
C ARG A 227 42.54 -4.80 1.15
N HIS A 228 41.73 -5.41 0.27
CA HIS A 228 42.19 -5.91 -1.03
C HIS A 228 42.68 -4.78 -1.94
N VAL A 229 41.99 -3.63 -1.97
CA VAL A 229 42.41 -2.43 -2.70
C VAL A 229 43.76 -1.93 -2.18
N GLY A 230 43.95 -1.81 -0.86
CA GLY A 230 45.23 -1.38 -0.28
C GLY A 230 46.40 -2.34 -0.58
N ARG A 231 46.14 -3.66 -0.58
CA ARG A 231 47.13 -4.67 -0.98
C ARG A 231 47.47 -4.59 -2.47
N LEU A 232 46.47 -4.40 -3.33
CA LEU A 232 46.66 -4.23 -4.76
C LEU A 232 47.43 -2.94 -5.09
N GLU A 233 47.15 -1.84 -4.41
CA GLU A 233 47.89 -0.59 -4.57
C GLU A 233 49.36 -0.76 -4.18
N THR A 234 49.62 -1.42 -3.05
CA THR A 234 50.98 -1.75 -2.61
C THR A 234 51.70 -2.66 -3.60
N ALA A 235 51.02 -3.69 -4.11
CA ALA A 235 51.55 -4.58 -5.14
C ALA A 235 51.87 -3.81 -6.43
N ARG A 236 50.97 -2.93 -6.87
CA ARG A 236 51.17 -2.04 -8.04
C ARG A 236 52.38 -1.13 -7.84
N LYS A 237 52.55 -0.54 -6.65
CA LYS A 237 53.71 0.30 -6.32
C LYS A 237 55.03 -0.49 -6.35
N ARG A 238 55.03 -1.73 -5.84
CA ARG A 238 56.19 -2.63 -5.90
C ARG A 238 56.50 -3.03 -7.34
N LEU A 239 55.49 -3.35 -8.14
CA LEU A 239 55.63 -3.67 -9.55
C LEU A 239 56.19 -2.48 -10.35
N GLY A 240 55.70 -1.27 -10.08
CA GLY A 240 56.23 -0.04 -10.69
C GLY A 240 57.70 0.19 -10.33
N LYS A 241 58.09 -0.01 -9.07
CA LYS A 241 59.51 0.06 -8.64
C LYS A 241 60.36 -1.02 -9.32
N PHE A 242 59.85 -2.24 -9.44
CA PHE A 242 60.56 -3.33 -10.11
C PHE A 242 60.75 -3.06 -11.60
N SER A 243 59.69 -2.64 -12.30
CA SER A 243 59.73 -2.26 -13.72
C SER A 243 60.78 -1.16 -13.96
N ARG A 244 60.81 -0.13 -13.11
CA ARG A 244 61.78 0.97 -13.23
C ARG A 244 63.22 0.50 -12.96
N LYS A 245 63.42 -0.32 -11.92
CA LYS A 245 64.74 -0.89 -11.58
C LYS A 245 65.24 -1.88 -12.64
N ALA A 246 64.34 -2.62 -13.28
CA ALA A 246 64.64 -3.52 -14.40
C ALA A 246 65.05 -2.71 -15.65
N SER A 247 64.32 -1.63 -15.96
CA SER A 247 64.64 -0.73 -17.07
C SER A 247 66.03 -0.07 -16.90
N ASP A 248 66.34 0.45 -15.71
CA ASP A 248 67.66 1.06 -15.44
C ASP A 248 68.82 0.07 -15.57
N ARG A 249 68.62 -1.19 -15.15
CA ARG A 249 69.66 -2.24 -15.23
C ARG A 249 69.74 -2.90 -16.60
N SER A 250 68.69 -2.86 -17.40
CA SER A 250 68.65 -3.48 -18.72
C SER A 250 69.72 -2.88 -19.64
N GLY A 251 69.88 -1.56 -19.66
CA GLY A 251 70.90 -0.91 -20.49
C GLY A 251 72.34 -1.24 -20.08
N ILE A 252 72.61 -1.35 -18.77
CA ILE A 252 73.94 -1.75 -18.28
C ILE A 252 74.21 -3.23 -18.60
N MET A 253 73.21 -4.10 -18.43
CA MET A 253 73.35 -5.52 -18.75
C MET A 253 73.56 -5.77 -20.24
N THR A 254 72.90 -5.02 -21.12
CA THR A 254 73.15 -5.13 -22.57
C THR A 254 74.57 -4.69 -22.93
N ILE A 255 75.08 -3.59 -22.34
CA ILE A 255 76.47 -3.15 -22.56
C ILE A 255 77.47 -4.21 -22.10
N ILE A 256 77.32 -4.77 -20.89
CA ILE A 256 78.19 -5.83 -20.38
C ILE A 256 78.15 -7.07 -21.28
N GLY A 257 76.96 -7.48 -21.72
CA GLY A 257 76.79 -8.58 -22.67
C GLY A 257 77.51 -8.35 -24.00
N LEU A 258 77.41 -7.14 -24.57
CA LEU A 258 78.13 -6.77 -25.80
C LEU A 258 79.66 -6.82 -25.61
N ILE A 259 80.17 -6.39 -24.45
CA ILE A 259 81.60 -6.49 -24.12
C ILE A 259 82.06 -7.95 -24.07
N ILE A 260 81.29 -8.83 -23.42
CA ILE A 260 81.61 -10.26 -23.35
C ILE A 260 81.64 -10.88 -24.75
N ILE A 261 80.64 -10.58 -25.58
CA ILE A 261 80.58 -11.04 -26.98
C ILE A 261 81.79 -10.55 -27.77
N LEU A 262 82.17 -9.28 -27.63
CA LEU A 262 83.35 -8.70 -28.28
C LEU A 262 84.63 -9.44 -27.87
N VAL A 263 84.82 -9.69 -26.58
CA VAL A 263 86.00 -10.43 -26.06
C VAL A 263 86.06 -11.84 -26.63
N ILE A 264 84.93 -12.55 -26.66
CA ILE A 264 84.86 -13.90 -27.26
C ILE A 264 85.25 -13.84 -28.74
N LEU A 265 84.72 -12.87 -29.48
CA LEU A 265 85.02 -12.70 -30.90
C LEU A 265 86.51 -12.39 -31.13
N ILE A 266 87.13 -11.58 -30.28
CA ILE A 266 88.58 -11.33 -30.31
C ILE A 266 89.37 -12.61 -30.08
N VAL A 267 88.99 -13.44 -29.10
CA VAL A 267 89.68 -14.71 -28.80
C VAL A 267 89.56 -15.71 -29.96
N ILE A 268 88.42 -15.73 -30.65
CA ILE A 268 88.19 -16.62 -31.80
C ILE A 268 88.91 -16.12 -33.06
N LEU A 269 88.96 -14.79 -33.27
CA LEU A 269 89.55 -14.17 -34.46
C LEU A 269 91.09 -14.10 -34.40
N LYS A 270 91.66 -14.03 -33.20
CA LYS A 270 93.10 -13.96 -32.95
C LYS A 270 93.75 -15.34 -32.97
#